data_AF-A0A849Q9C2-F1
#
_entry.id   AF-A0A849Q9C2-F1
#
_cell.length_a   1.000
_cell.length_b   1.000
_cell.length_c   1.000
_cell.angle_alpha   90.00
_cell.angle_beta   90.00
_cell.angle_gamma   90.00
#
_symmetry.space_group_name_H-M   'P 1'
#
loop_
_entity.id
_entity.type
_entity.pdbx_description
1 polymer ?
#
loop_
_entity_poly.entity_id
_entity_poly.type
_entity_poly.pdbx_seq_one_letter_code
_entity_poly.pdbx_strand_id
1 'polypeptide(L)' 'GILRRNPRDLEHMNGLYEAGKVRPVIDRRFPLGEVAEAYRCFEEQRFKGKIVITVIE' A
#
# COMPACT_ATOMS: atom_id res chain seq x y z
N GLY A 1 -2.33 -16.97 -11.10
CA GLY A 1 -3.20 -16.44 -12.15
C GLY A 1 -2.80 -15.01 -12.43
N ILE A 2 -2.65 -14.62 -13.70
CA ILE A 2 -2.29 -13.25 -14.06
C ILE A 2 -3.55 -12.39 -13.89
N LEU A 3 -3.57 -11.52 -12.88
CA LEU A 3 -4.61 -10.51 -12.72
C LEU A 3 -4.52 -9.54 -13.89
N ARG A 4 -5.55 -9.48 -14.73
CA ARG A 4 -5.66 -8.44 -15.76
C ARG A 4 -5.92 -7.11 -15.06
N ARG A 5 -5.06 -6.12 -15.28
CA ARG A 5 -5.31 -4.74 -14.86
C ARG A 5 -6.48 -4.18 -15.68
N ASN A 6 -7.60 -3.92 -15.03
CA ASN A 6 -8.74 -3.20 -15.59
C ASN A 6 -8.80 -1.80 -14.96
N PRO A 7 -8.65 -0.71 -15.73
CA PRO A 7 -8.73 0.65 -15.22
C PRO A 7 -10.01 0.96 -14.43
N ARG A 8 -11.15 0.35 -14.83
CA ARG A 8 -12.44 0.54 -14.13
C ARG A 8 -12.42 0.02 -12.70
N ASP A 9 -11.61 -1.00 -12.41
CA ASP A 9 -11.52 -1.53 -11.05
C ASP A 9 -10.81 -0.53 -10.13
N LEU A 10 -9.81 0.19 -10.65
CA LEU A 10 -9.13 1.27 -9.90
C LEU A 10 -10.05 2.47 -9.68
N GLU A 11 -10.81 2.88 -10.70
CA GLU A 11 -11.81 3.95 -10.57
C GLU A 11 -12.87 3.60 -9.52
N HIS A 12 -13.36 2.35 -9.54
CA HIS A 12 -14.31 1.88 -8.54
C HIS A 12 -13.72 1.88 -7.12
N MET A 13 -12.49 1.38 -6.96
CA MET A 13 -11.78 1.42 -5.68
C MET A 13 -11.56 2.84 -5.17
N ASN A 14 -11.20 3.78 -6.04
CA ASN A 14 -11.03 5.19 -5.68
C ASN A 14 -12.36 5.80 -5.20
N GLY A 15 -13.48 5.54 -5.88
CA GLY A 15 -14.78 6.02 -5.43
C GLY A 15 -15.18 5.49 -4.05
N LEU A 16 -14.83 4.24 -3.72
CA LEU A 16 -15.05 3.68 -2.38
C LEU A 16 -14.14 4.31 -1.31
N TYR A 17 -12.90 4.63 -1.68
CA TYR A 17 -11.95 5.30 -0.80
C TYR A 17 -12.38 6.74 -0.50
N GLU A 18 -12.73 7.52 -1.52
CA GLU A 18 -13.21 8.90 -1.39
C GLU A 18 -14.51 9.00 -0.59
N ALA A 19 -15.42 8.04 -0.76
CA ALA A 19 -16.65 7.94 0.03
C ALA A 19 -16.41 7.47 1.49
N GLY A 20 -15.16 7.18 1.88
CA GLY A 20 -14.79 6.72 3.21
C GLY A 20 -15.25 5.30 3.55
N LYS A 21 -15.77 4.54 2.57
CA LYS A 21 -16.28 3.16 2.72
C LYS A 21 -15.15 2.14 2.81
N VAL A 22 -14.00 2.45 2.21
CA VAL A 22 -12.78 1.64 2.27
C VAL A 22 -11.66 2.51 2.84
N ARG A 23 -10.94 2.00 3.84
CA ARG A 23 -9.77 2.65 4.41
C ARG A 23 -8.57 1.72 4.31
N PRO A 24 -7.44 2.15 3.73
CA PRO A 24 -6.24 1.34 3.71
C PRO A 24 -5.71 1.17 5.13
N VAL A 25 -5.41 -0.06 5.51
CA VAL A 25 -4.69 -0.36 6.75
C VAL A 25 -3.20 -0.21 6.46
N ILE A 26 -2.57 0.80 7.06
CA ILE A 26 -1.14 1.07 6.92
C ILE A 26 -0.47 0.62 8.22
N ASP A 27 0.39 -0.39 8.11
CA ASP A 27 1.14 -0.94 9.25
C ASP A 27 2.28 0.00 9.63
N ARG A 28 3.09 0.37 8.62
CA ARG A 28 4.35 1.09 8.78
C ARG A 28 4.58 2.04 7.61
N ARG A 29 5.34 3.10 7.89
CA ARG A 29 5.85 4.06 6.91
C ARG A 29 7.35 4.15 7.06
N PHE A 30 8.06 4.16 5.93
CA PHE A 30 9.50 4.36 5.87
C PHE A 30 9.80 5.51 4.90
N PRO A 31 10.80 6.36 5.16
CA PRO A 31 11.29 7.30 4.15
C PRO A 31 11.97 6.56 2.99
N LEU A 32 12.12 7.22 1.86
CA LEU A 32 12.77 6.65 0.67
C LEU A 32 14.20 6.15 0.94
N GLY A 33 14.93 6.79 1.87
CA GLY A 33 16.26 6.35 2.30
C GLY A 33 16.29 5.01 3.06
N GLU A 34 15.16 4.52 3.54
CA GLU A 34 15.04 3.31 4.36
C GLU A 34 14.38 2.13 3.62
N VAL A 35 14.36 2.15 2.28
CA VAL A 35 13.74 1.07 1.48
C VAL A 35 14.30 -0.32 1.81
N ALA A 36 15.60 -0.43 2.15
CA ALA A 36 16.20 -1.70 2.56
C ALA A 36 15.55 -2.27 3.83
N GLU A 37 15.32 -1.43 4.84
CA GLU A 37 14.67 -1.82 6.09
C GLU A 37 13.17 -2.10 5.89
N ALA A 38 12.51 -1.31 5.06
CA ALA A 38 11.12 -1.55 4.66
C ALA A 38 10.96 -2.93 4.00
N TYR A 39 11.92 -3.31 3.16
CA TYR A 39 11.92 -4.61 2.47
C TYR A 39 12.20 -5.76 3.43
N ARG A 40 13.16 -5.62 4.36
CA ARG A 40 13.39 -6.60 5.42
C ARG A 40 12.12 -6.82 6.27
N CYS A 41 11.43 -5.75 6.65
CA CYS A 41 10.16 -5.83 7.38
C CYS A 41 9.07 -6.55 6.57
N PHE A 42 9.05 -6.36 5.25
CA PHE A 42 8.14 -7.08 4.35
C PHE A 42 8.44 -8.58 4.30
N GLU A 43 9.72 -8.95 4.18
CA GLU A 43 10.18 -10.35 4.15
C GLU A 43 9.88 -11.11 5.44
N GLU A 44 9.94 -10.43 6.59
CA GLU A 44 9.57 -11.01 7.88
C GLU A 44 8.08 -11.41 7.92
N GLN A 45 7.23 -10.93 6.99
CA GLN A 45 5.79 -11.22 6.89
C GLN A 45 4.99 -10.92 8.18
N ARG A 46 5.55 -10.14 9.09
CA ARG A 46 4.95 -9.76 10.39
C ARG A 46 4.31 -8.37 10.36
N PHE A 47 3.72 -7.97 9.25
CA PHE A 47 2.99 -6.70 9.09
C PHE A 47 1.52 -6.94 8.81
N LYS A 48 0.63 -6.06 9.29
CA LYS A 48 -0.80 -6.11 8.99
C LYS A 48 -1.19 -4.97 8.05
N GLY A 49 -1.53 -5.31 6.81
CA GLY A 49 -1.99 -4.33 5.82
C GLY A 49 -0.88 -3.96 4.84
N LYS A 50 -0.53 -2.67 4.75
CA LYS A 50 0.45 -2.15 3.79
C LYS A 50 1.63 -1.49 4.47
N ILE A 51 2.82 -1.70 3.91
CA ILE A 51 4.02 -0.89 4.17
C ILE A 51 4.05 0.21 3.10
N VAL A 52 4.25 1.46 3.51
CA VAL A 52 4.27 2.62 2.62
C VAL A 52 5.67 3.26 2.64
N ILE A 53 6.19 3.57 1.45
CA ILE A 53 7.40 4.37 1.31
C ILE A 53 6.99 5.82 1.07
N THR A 54 7.52 6.74 1.86
CA THR A 54 7.27 8.17 1.75
C THR A 54 8.39 8.80 0.92
N VAL A 55 8.00 9.54 -0.12
CA VAL A 55 8.92 10.15 -1.11
C VAL A 55 9.06 11.67 -0.95
N ILE A 56 8.26 12.26 -0.06
CA ILE A 56 8.39 13.65 0.39
C ILE A 56 9.14 13.61 1.71
N GLU A 57 10.26 14.35 1.78
CA GLU A 57 10.95 14.63 3.05
C GLU A 57 10.18 15.68 3.85
#